data_AF-A0A161TZP1-F1
#
_entry.id   AF-A0A161TZP1-F1
#
_cell.length_a   1.000
_cell.length_b   1.000
_cell.length_c   1.000
_cell.angle_alpha   90.00
_cell.angle_beta   90.00
_cell.angle_gamma   90.00
#
_symmetry.space_group_name_H-M   'P 1'
#
loop_
_entity.id
_entity.type
_entity.pdbx_description
1 polymer ?
#
loop_
_entity_poly.entity_id
_entity_poly.type
_entity_poly.pdbx_seq_one_letter_code
_entity_poly.pdbx_strand_id
1 'polypeptide(L)' 'MDTTRTSSSWAGRLANLTGRGIPDTDPRIVECRRELAIRRLQRAVAAESGTLDADAIRAALLDPAEEVQPA' A
#
# COMPACT_ATOMS: atom_id res chain seq x y z
N MET A 1 9.05 4.41 -7.05
CA MET A 1 8.91 3.36 -6.02
C MET A 1 10.32 2.88 -5.72
N ASP A 2 10.79 3.06 -4.50
CA ASP A 2 12.15 2.64 -4.12
C ASP A 2 12.13 1.11 -3.91
N THR A 3 12.68 0.39 -4.89
CA THR A 3 12.73 -1.07 -4.92
C THR A 3 13.86 -1.64 -4.07
N THR A 4 14.77 -0.80 -3.57
CA THR A 4 15.92 -1.23 -2.76
C THR A 4 15.53 -1.55 -1.31
N ARG A 5 14.40 -1.01 -0.84
CA ARG A 5 13.90 -1.22 0.52
C ARG A 5 12.84 -2.31 0.58
N THR A 6 13.03 -3.25 1.51
CA THR A 6 12.05 -4.31 1.81
C THR A 6 10.88 -3.77 2.66
N SER A 7 9.78 -4.54 2.75
CA SER A 7 8.64 -4.22 3.63
C SER A 7 9.08 -3.97 5.08
N SER A 8 9.97 -4.81 5.60
CA SER A 8 10.49 -4.70 6.96
C SER A 8 11.34 -3.44 7.15
N SER A 9 12.11 -3.05 6.13
CA SER A 9 12.87 -1.80 6.13
C SER A 9 11.95 -0.58 6.26
N TRP A 10 10.87 -0.54 5.47
CA TRP A 10 9.87 0.53 5.55
C TRP A 10 9.12 0.56 6.88
N ALA A 11 8.75 -0.61 7.41
CA ALA A 11 8.11 -0.72 8.72
C ALA A 11 9.03 -0.22 9.85
N GLY A 12 10.32 -0.58 9.81
CA GLY A 12 11.31 -0.09 10.77
C GLY A 12 11.51 1.43 10.68
N ARG A 13 11.57 1.99 9.47
CA ARG A 13 11.65 3.44 9.25
C ARG A 13 10.40 4.15 9.79
N LEU A 14 9.21 3.62 9.54
CA LEU A 14 7.96 4.16 10.07
C LEU A 14 7.97 4.16 11.60
N ALA A 15 8.29 3.03 12.23
CA ALA A 15 8.37 2.90 13.68
C ALA A 15 9.40 3.85 14.31
N ASN A 16 10.54 4.06 13.66
CA ASN A 16 11.54 5.01 14.11
C ASN A 16 11.02 6.46 14.10
N LEU A 17 10.31 6.84 13.03
CA LEU A 17 9.75 8.19 12.90
C LEU A 17 8.62 8.43 13.90
N THR A 18 7.69 7.48 14.04
CA THR A 18 6.57 7.61 15.00
C THR A 18 7.08 7.57 16.44
N GLY A 19 8.08 6.74 16.76
CA GLY A 19 8.71 6.70 18.08
C GLY A 19 9.43 8.01 18.45
N ARG A 20 9.79 8.85 17.47
CA ARG A 20 10.34 10.19 17.67
C ARG A 20 9.27 11.29 17.76
N GLY A 21 7.99 10.93 17.73
CA GLY A 21 6.89 11.89 17.77
C GLY A 21 6.74 12.72 16.49
N ILE A 22 7.29 12.26 15.36
CA ILE A 22 7.12 12.93 14.08
C ILE A 22 5.63 12.89 13.69
N PRO A 23 5.02 14.03 13.30
CA PRO A 23 3.60 14.08 13.01
C PRO A 23 3.25 13.24 11.78
N ASP A 24 2.02 12.74 11.76
CA ASP A 24 1.51 11.89 10.69
C ASP A 24 1.45 12.55 9.31
N THR A 25 1.43 13.89 9.30
CA THR A 25 1.46 14.71 8.08
C THR A 25 2.87 14.92 7.55
N ASP A 26 3.91 14.51 8.29
CA ASP A 26 5.30 14.61 7.82
C ASP A 26 5.46 13.79 6.52
N PRO A 27 6.06 14.38 5.47
CA PRO A 27 6.21 13.71 4.18
C PRO A 27 6.89 12.33 4.28
N ARG A 28 7.77 12.12 5.25
CA ARG A 28 8.46 10.84 5.47
C ARG A 28 7.54 9.77 6.04
N ILE A 29 6.60 10.15 6.92
CA ILE A 29 5.56 9.24 7.43
C ILE A 29 4.62 8.85 6.29
N VAL A 30 4.16 9.84 5.52
CA VAL A 30 3.27 9.63 4.36
C VAL A 30 3.94 8.70 3.35
N GLU A 31 5.22 8.93 3.04
CA GLU A 31 6.02 8.07 2.16
C GLU A 31 6.05 6.61 2.68
N CYS A 32 6.40 6.40 3.96
CA CYS A 32 6.47 5.05 4.52
C CYS A 32 5.11 4.33 4.46
N ARG A 33 4.02 5.04 4.80
CA ARG A 33 2.66 4.48 4.76
C ARG A 33 2.25 4.12 3.34
N ARG A 34 2.51 4.99 2.37
CA ARG A 34 2.26 4.73 0.95
C ARG A 34 3.00 3.48 0.47
N GLU A 35 4.29 3.39 0.73
CA GLU A 35 5.14 2.28 0.27
C GLU A 35 4.75 0.94 0.92
N LEU A 36 4.30 0.95 2.19
CA LEU A 36 3.74 -0.22 2.86
C LEU A 36 2.38 -0.62 2.29
N ALA A 37 1.51 0.35 1.97
CA ALA A 37 0.22 0.09 1.37
C ALA A 37 0.37 -0.57 -0.01
N ILE A 38 1.27 -0.07 -0.86
CA ILE A 38 1.53 -0.69 -2.17
C ILE A 38 2.03 -2.13 -2.02
N ARG A 39 2.90 -2.41 -1.04
CA ARG A 39 3.37 -3.79 -0.79
C ARG A 39 2.27 -4.72 -0.26
N ARG A 40 1.29 -4.20 0.48
CA ARG A 40 0.09 -4.97 0.84
C ARG A 40 -0.75 -5.27 -0.40
N LEU A 41 -0.98 -4.26 -1.25
CA LEU A 41 -1.70 -4.41 -2.52
C LEU A 41 -1.03 -5.44 -3.43
N GLN A 42 0.29 -5.36 -3.61
CA GLN A 42 1.04 -6.32 -4.42
C GLN A 42 0.88 -7.77 -3.94
N ARG A 43 0.87 -7.99 -2.62
CA ARG A 43 0.65 -9.33 -2.05
C ARG A 43 -0.76 -9.83 -2.28
N ALA A 44 -1.76 -8.96 -2.15
CA ALA A 44 -3.15 -9.31 -2.43
C ALA A 44 -3.33 -9.69 -3.92
N VAL A 45 -2.81 -8.87 -4.84
CA VAL A 45 -2.85 -9.17 -6.28
C VAL A 45 -2.12 -10.47 -6.61
N ALA A 46 -0.95 -10.70 -6.00
CA ALA A 46 -0.19 -11.93 -6.21
C ALA A 46 -0.92 -13.18 -5.71
N ALA A 47 -1.69 -13.07 -4.61
CA ALA A 47 -2.49 -14.18 -4.10
C ALA A 47 -3.59 -14.61 -5.08
N GLU A 48 -4.10 -13.66 -5.86
CA GLU A 48 -5.18 -13.88 -6.82
C GLU A 48 -4.68 -13.99 -8.27
N SER A 49 -3.37 -14.18 -8.51
CA SER A 49 -2.79 -14.09 -9.86
C SER A 49 -3.27 -15.17 -10.84
N GLY A 50 -3.96 -16.20 -10.36
CA GLY A 50 -4.63 -17.20 -11.20
C GLY A 50 -6.04 -16.81 -11.64
N THR A 51 -6.59 -15.74 -11.08
CA THR A 51 -7.98 -15.29 -11.28
C THR A 51 -8.04 -13.85 -11.75
N LEU A 52 -7.17 -12.98 -11.22
CA LEU A 52 -7.03 -11.60 -11.67
C LEU A 52 -6.12 -11.54 -12.90
N ASP A 53 -6.70 -11.16 -14.03
CA ASP A 53 -5.95 -10.69 -15.19
C ASP A 53 -5.83 -9.16 -15.19
N ALA A 54 -5.09 -8.63 -16.16
CA ALA A 54 -4.85 -7.20 -16.29
C ALA A 54 -6.13 -6.40 -16.56
N ASP A 55 -7.14 -7.01 -17.20
CA ASP A 55 -8.39 -6.35 -17.56
C ASP A 55 -9.34 -6.29 -16.36
N ALA A 56 -9.42 -7.35 -15.56
CA ALA A 56 -10.15 -7.37 -14.30
C ALA A 56 -9.62 -6.32 -13.31
N ILE A 57 -8.30 -6.20 -13.18
CA ILE A 57 -7.67 -5.17 -12.34
C ILE A 57 -8.00 -3.77 -12.87
N ARG A 58 -7.97 -3.57 -14.19
CA ARG A 58 -8.27 -2.29 -14.83
C ARG A 58 -9.74 -1.91 -14.62
N ALA A 59 -10.67 -2.85 -14.82
CA ALA A 59 -12.08 -2.64 -14.59
C ALA A 59 -12.36 -2.22 -13.14
N ALA A 60 -11.81 -2.95 -12.16
CA ALA A 60 -12.00 -2.65 -10.75
C ALA A 60 -11.42 -1.27 -10.31
N LEU A 61 -10.38 -0.77 -10.97
CA LEU A 61 -9.72 0.50 -10.60
C LEU A 61 -10.21 1.72 -11.38
N LEU A 62 -10.78 1.52 -12.57
CA LEU A 62 -11.24 2.60 -13.44
C LEU A 62 -12.76 2.76 -13.45
N ASP A 63 -13.52 1.77 -12.95
CA ASP A 63 -14.97 1.86 -12.81
C ASP A 63 -15.35 2.10 -11.33
N PRO A 64 -15.84 3.29 -10.95
CA PRO A 64 -16.15 3.64 -9.56
C PRO A 64 -17.44 2.98 -9.02
N ALA A 65 -17.92 1.89 -9.61
CA ALA A 65 -19.30 1.41 -9.44
C ALA A 65 -19.57 0.49 -8.22
N GLU A 66 -18.60 0.20 -7.36
CA GLU A 66 -18.88 -0.44 -6.06
C GLU A 66 -18.53 0.49 -4.91
N GLU A 67 -19.53 1.24 -4.43
CA GLU A 67 -19.58 1.69 -3.05
C GLU A 67 -19.48 0.45 -2.14
N VAL A 68 -18.25 0.12 -1.74
CA VAL A 68 -18.02 -0.80 -0.62
C VAL A 68 -18.52 -0.08 0.64
N GLN A 69 -19.79 -0.27 0.96
CA GLN A 69 -20.37 0.18 2.23
C GLN A 69 -19.67 -0.57 3.38
N PRO A 70 -19.07 0.14 4.34
CA PRO A 70 -18.51 -0.49 5.52
C PRO A 70 -19.64 -1.07 6.37
N ALA A 71 -19.46 -2.32 6.82
CA ALA A 71 -20.30 -2.98 7.82
C ALA A 71 -20.17 -2.35 9.21
#